data_AF-A0A6A4ZE77-F1
#
_entry.id   AF-A0A6A4ZE77-F1
#
_cell.length_a   1.000
_cell.length_b   1.000
_cell.length_c   1.000
_cell.angle_alpha   90.00
_cell.angle_beta   90.00
_cell.angle_gamma   90.00
#
_symmetry.space_group_name_H-M   'P 1'
#
loop_
_entity.id
_entity.type
_entity.pdbx_description
1 polymer ?
#
loop_
_entity_poly.entity_id
_entity_poly.type
_entity_poly.pdbx_seq_one_letter_code
_entity_poly.pdbx_strand_id
1 'polypeptide(L)'
;MLWKNPTALSQVLIVAAVCFTCPGLYNAISSIAAGVNDETINYNATAVLYACFALFGLFAGGIVNVLGPKYTLFIGTWGYVVYAVSLLVMGNDFDVAAKTYSSGATAFFYIGNALLGIGAGLLWTAQGQMCMAYPTSETKGAYFSYFWIIFNLGACLGGFMTFGTNYNTTGNTASTTT
;
A
#
# COMPACT_ATOMS: atom_id res chain seq x y z
N MET A 1 10.38 -24.81 -22.62
CA MET A 1 9.17 -24.13 -23.12
C MET A 1 8.80 -22.87 -22.31
N LEU A 2 9.70 -22.33 -21.46
CA LEU A 2 9.43 -21.24 -20.50
C LEU A 2 9.82 -19.82 -20.98
N TRP A 3 10.31 -19.67 -22.21
CA TRP A 3 10.91 -18.41 -22.70
C TRP A 3 10.23 -17.79 -23.92
N LYS A 4 8.97 -18.12 -24.17
CA LYS A 4 8.30 -17.61 -25.36
C LYS A 4 8.02 -16.10 -25.32
N ASN A 5 8.07 -15.45 -24.14
CA ASN A 5 7.83 -14.00 -23.98
C ASN A 5 8.63 -13.37 -22.80
N PRO A 6 9.96 -13.15 -22.91
CA PRO A 6 10.76 -12.53 -21.84
C PRO A 6 10.25 -11.13 -21.44
N THR A 7 9.61 -10.42 -22.38
CA THR A 7 9.04 -9.09 -22.19
C THR A 7 7.86 -9.05 -21.23
N ALA A 8 7.01 -10.09 -21.22
CA ALA A 8 5.84 -10.15 -20.33
C ALA A 8 6.24 -10.51 -18.90
N LEU A 9 7.21 -11.43 -18.75
CA LEU A 9 7.74 -11.84 -17.46
C LEU A 9 8.48 -10.70 -16.76
N SER A 10 9.32 -9.99 -17.50
CA SER A 10 10.00 -8.79 -17.00
C SER A 10 9.00 -7.70 -16.59
N GLN A 11 7.93 -7.48 -17.35
CA GLN A 11 6.88 -6.50 -16.98
C GLN A 11 6.16 -6.88 -15.69
N VAL A 12 5.79 -8.16 -15.52
CA VAL A 12 5.14 -8.64 -14.28
C VAL A 12 6.09 -8.52 -13.09
N LEU A 13 7.37 -8.83 -13.27
CA LEU A 13 8.38 -8.69 -12.21
C LEU A 13 8.64 -7.23 -11.82
N ILE A 14 8.67 -6.30 -12.79
CA ILE A 14 8.80 -4.87 -12.52
C ILE A 14 7.57 -4.36 -11.77
N VAL A 15 6.36 -4.74 -12.20
CA VAL A 15 5.12 -4.37 -11.49
C VAL A 15 5.07 -4.99 -10.10
N ALA A 16 5.49 -6.25 -9.95
CA ALA A 16 5.59 -6.91 -8.65
C ALA A 16 6.60 -6.20 -7.74
N ALA A 17 7.73 -5.73 -8.27
CA ALA A 17 8.71 -4.95 -7.52
C ALA A 17 8.16 -3.57 -7.08
N VAL A 18 7.39 -2.88 -7.94
CA VAL A 18 6.70 -1.63 -7.58
C VAL A 18 5.60 -1.87 -6.54
N CYS A 19 4.84 -2.96 -6.68
CA CYS A 19 3.82 -3.34 -5.70
C CYS A 19 4.44 -3.81 -4.37
N PHE A 20 5.65 -4.35 -4.41
CA PHE A 20 6.43 -4.65 -3.22
C PHE A 20 6.88 -3.37 -2.51
N THR A 21 7.29 -2.34 -3.24
CA THR A 21 7.75 -1.09 -2.60
C THR A 21 6.63 -0.17 -2.14
N CYS A 22 5.47 -0.11 -2.81
CA CYS A 22 4.37 0.78 -2.38
C CYS A 22 3.39 0.10 -1.40
N PRO A 23 2.57 -0.87 -1.83
CA PRO A 23 1.77 -1.68 -0.91
C PRO A 23 2.55 -2.40 0.19
N GLY A 24 3.74 -2.93 -0.11
CA GLY A 24 4.56 -3.61 0.90
C GLY A 24 5.09 -2.64 1.97
N LEU A 25 5.45 -1.41 1.59
CA LEU A 25 5.78 -0.35 2.56
C LEU A 25 4.56 0.05 3.38
N TYR A 26 3.37 0.18 2.78
CA TYR A 26 2.13 0.43 3.53
C TYR A 26 1.88 -0.67 4.59
N ASN A 27 2.03 -1.94 4.23
CA ASN A 27 1.89 -3.06 5.16
C ASN A 27 2.96 -3.05 6.27
N ALA A 28 4.20 -2.69 5.93
CA ALA A 28 5.28 -2.56 6.89
C ALA A 28 5.06 -1.39 7.87
N ILE A 29 4.68 -0.22 7.36
CA ILE A 29 4.34 0.97 8.15
C ILE A 29 3.17 0.67 9.09
N SER A 30 2.13 0.00 8.58
CA SER A 30 0.98 -0.41 9.39
C SER A 30 1.40 -1.38 10.51
N SER A 31 2.40 -2.23 10.26
CA SER A 31 2.92 -3.21 11.22
C SER A 31 3.85 -2.60 12.29
N ILE A 32 4.40 -1.41 12.04
CA ILE A 32 5.28 -0.69 12.98
C ILE A 32 4.50 0.37 13.79
N ALA A 33 3.19 0.51 13.55
CA ALA A 33 2.35 1.57 14.14
C ALA A 33 3.00 2.96 13.96
N ALA A 34 3.36 3.30 12.72
CA ALA A 34 4.12 4.51 12.43
C ALA A 34 3.35 5.80 12.80
N GLY A 35 3.67 6.36 13.98
CA GLY A 35 3.57 7.79 14.26
C GLY A 35 2.23 8.34 14.73
N VAL A 36 1.12 7.58 14.68
CA VAL A 36 -0.19 8.04 15.15
C VAL A 36 -0.65 7.24 16.38
N ASN A 37 -0.37 7.75 17.57
CA ASN A 37 -0.73 7.15 18.87
C ASN A 37 -2.22 7.32 19.26
N ASP A 38 -3.07 7.82 18.35
CA ASP A 38 -4.51 7.94 18.58
C ASP A 38 -5.25 6.89 17.75
N GLU A 39 -5.80 5.89 18.45
CA GLU A 39 -6.61 4.81 17.86
C GLU A 39 -7.77 5.38 17.02
N THR A 40 -8.44 6.43 17.49
CA THR A 40 -9.63 6.99 16.82
C THR A 40 -9.27 7.55 15.46
N ILE A 41 -8.12 8.23 15.37
CA ILE A 41 -7.64 8.81 14.11
C ILE A 41 -7.29 7.69 13.11
N ASN A 42 -6.61 6.63 13.56
CA ASN A 42 -6.27 5.49 12.70
C ASN A 42 -7.50 4.73 12.21
N TYR A 43 -8.47 4.46 13.08
CA TYR A 43 -9.72 3.79 12.70
C TYR A 43 -10.49 4.60 11.65
N ASN A 44 -10.65 5.90 11.88
CA ASN A 44 -11.34 6.79 10.93
C ASN A 44 -10.58 6.87 9.60
N ALA A 45 -9.25 6.97 9.62
CA ALA A 45 -8.44 7.03 8.41
C ALA A 45 -8.53 5.74 7.59
N THR A 46 -8.47 4.59 8.25
CA THR A 46 -8.63 3.26 7.62
C THR A 46 -10.04 3.10 7.05
N ALA A 47 -11.08 3.55 7.76
CA ALA A 47 -12.44 3.55 7.26
C ALA A 47 -12.61 4.42 6.00
N VAL A 48 -12.01 5.61 5.99
CA VAL A 48 -11.99 6.50 4.81
C VAL A 48 -11.25 5.85 3.63
N LEU A 49 -10.10 5.23 3.88
CA LEU A 49 -9.33 4.50 2.87
C LEU A 49 -10.20 3.42 2.22
N TYR A 50 -10.82 2.55 3.01
CA TYR A 50 -11.65 1.46 2.49
C TYR A 50 -12.94 1.97 1.83
N ALA A 51 -13.55 3.04 2.34
CA ALA A 51 -14.71 3.66 1.71
C ALA A 51 -14.36 4.22 0.32
N CYS A 52 -13.27 4.97 0.21
CA CYS A 52 -12.77 5.48 -1.06
C CYS A 52 -12.34 4.34 -2.00
N PHE A 53 -11.70 3.30 -1.46
CA PHE A 53 -11.33 2.11 -2.22
C PHE A 53 -12.54 1.38 -2.81
N ALA A 54 -13.62 1.21 -2.04
CA ALA A 54 -14.85 0.58 -2.51
C ALA A 54 -15.54 1.42 -3.60
N LEU A 55 -15.66 2.73 -3.38
CA LEU A 55 -16.29 3.65 -4.34
C LEU A 55 -15.50 3.70 -5.65
N PHE A 56 -14.20 3.96 -5.58
CA PHE A 56 -13.39 4.08 -6.78
C PHE A 56 -13.05 2.73 -7.40
N GLY A 57 -13.04 1.63 -6.65
CA GLY A 57 -12.94 0.27 -7.19
C GLY A 57 -14.06 -0.07 -8.16
N LEU A 58 -15.29 0.42 -7.90
CA LEU A 58 -16.43 0.22 -8.80
C LEU A 58 -16.26 0.95 -10.15
N PHE A 59 -15.64 2.14 -10.15
CA PHE A 59 -15.39 2.93 -11.35
C PHE A 59 -14.02 2.66 -12.00
N ALA A 60 -13.09 2.05 -11.25
CA ALA A 60 -11.72 1.80 -11.67
C ALA A 60 -11.64 0.92 -12.92
N GLY A 61 -12.59 -0.02 -13.10
CA GLY A 61 -12.63 -0.87 -14.29
C GLY A 61 -12.80 -0.07 -15.58
N GLY A 62 -13.67 0.94 -15.57
CA GLY A 62 -13.85 1.84 -16.71
C GLY A 62 -12.63 2.72 -16.96
N ILE A 63 -12.03 3.25 -15.89
CA ILE A 63 -10.83 4.11 -15.95
C ILE A 63 -9.64 3.33 -16.52
N VAL A 64 -9.39 2.12 -16.04
CA VAL A 64 -8.29 1.25 -16.50
C VAL A 64 -8.47 0.89 -17.98
N ASN A 65 -9.71 0.67 -18.43
CA ASN A 65 -9.99 0.32 -19.83
C ASN A 65 -9.69 1.49 -20.79
N VAL A 66 -9.88 2.74 -20.35
CA VAL A 66 -9.65 3.95 -21.16
C VAL A 66 -8.18 4.40 -21.11
N LEU A 67 -7.59 4.49 -19.92
CA LEU A 67 -6.22 4.97 -19.72
C LEU A 67 -5.15 3.90 -19.93
N GLY A 68 -5.53 2.63 -19.87
CA GLY A 68 -4.62 1.50 -19.93
C GLY A 68 -3.93 1.22 -18.58
N PRO A 69 -3.49 -0.03 -18.37
CA PRO A 69 -3.00 -0.49 -17.08
C PRO A 69 -1.68 0.17 -16.64
N LYS A 70 -0.81 0.57 -17.58
CA LYS A 70 0.49 1.17 -17.28
C LYS A 70 0.36 2.56 -16.63
N TYR A 71 -0.44 3.44 -17.24
CA TYR A 71 -0.67 4.80 -16.71
C TYR A 71 -1.49 4.76 -15.43
N THR A 72 -2.46 3.84 -15.35
CA THR A 72 -3.28 3.66 -14.15
C THR A 72 -2.45 3.19 -12.95
N LEU A 73 -1.49 2.27 -13.16
CA LEU A 73 -0.51 1.89 -12.14
C LEU A 73 0.34 3.09 -11.70
N PHE A 74 0.86 3.88 -12.62
CA PHE A 74 1.67 5.06 -12.29
C PHE A 74 0.90 6.06 -11.44
N ILE A 75 -0.34 6.38 -11.81
CA ILE A 75 -1.23 7.28 -11.05
C ILE A 75 -1.57 6.68 -9.68
N GLY A 76 -1.83 5.37 -9.61
CA GLY A 76 -2.11 4.70 -8.33
C GLY A 76 -0.93 4.74 -7.36
N THR A 77 0.30 4.71 -7.87
CA THR A 77 1.53 4.75 -7.06
C THR A 77 1.69 6.10 -6.35
N TRP A 78 1.22 7.21 -6.94
CA TRP A 78 1.24 8.53 -6.31
C TRP A 78 0.43 8.60 -5.01
N GLY A 79 -0.67 7.85 -4.91
CA GLY A 79 -1.47 7.77 -3.68
C GLY A 79 -0.67 7.25 -2.47
N TYR A 80 0.24 6.30 -2.71
CA TYR A 80 1.15 5.77 -1.68
C TYR A 80 2.21 6.78 -1.26
N VAL A 81 2.71 7.60 -2.20
CA VAL A 81 3.66 8.68 -1.88
C VAL A 81 3.01 9.74 -1.00
N VAL A 82 1.79 10.16 -1.35
CA VAL A 82 1.04 11.16 -0.56
C VAL A 82 0.74 10.63 0.85
N TYR A 83 0.39 9.35 0.98
CA TYR A 83 0.22 8.71 2.28
C TYR A 83 1.52 8.72 3.11
N ALA A 84 2.66 8.35 2.53
CA ALA A 84 3.95 8.38 3.23
C ALA A 84 4.34 9.80 3.67
N VAL A 85 4.09 10.81 2.83
CA VAL A 85 4.29 12.22 3.19
C VAL A 85 3.34 12.64 4.32
N SER A 86 2.08 12.20 4.28
CA SER A 86 1.11 12.53 5.34
C SER A 86 1.51 11.97 6.71
N LEU A 87 2.11 10.77 6.75
CA LEU A 87 2.66 10.19 7.96
C LEU A 87 3.89 10.95 8.47
N LEU A 88 4.78 11.39 7.57
CA LEU A 88 5.94 12.22 7.94
C LEU A 88 5.52 13.58 8.50
N VAL A 89 4.49 14.20 7.93
CA VAL A 89 3.93 15.47 8.43
C VAL A 89 3.29 15.25 9.81
N MET A 90 2.53 14.17 10.00
CA MET A 90 2.01 13.84 11.33
C MET A 90 3.10 13.60 12.37
N GLY A 91 4.23 12.99 11.98
CA GLY A 91 5.37 12.77 12.87
C GLY A 91 6.17 14.04 13.19
N ASN A 92 6.30 14.97 12.23
CA ASN A 92 7.04 16.22 12.41
C ASN A 92 6.23 17.31 13.13
N ASP A 93 4.91 17.35 12.95
CA ASP A 93 4.00 18.26 13.65
C ASP A 93 3.41 17.64 14.94
N PHE A 94 4.02 16.57 15.44
CA PHE A 94 3.65 15.94 16.70
C PHE A 94 4.18 16.76 17.89
N ASP A 95 3.30 17.54 18.52
CA ASP A 95 3.62 18.22 19.77
C ASP A 95 3.66 17.21 20.93
N VAL A 96 4.88 16.81 21.32
CA VAL A 96 5.18 15.84 22.38
C VAL A 96 4.62 16.29 23.74
N ALA A 97 4.43 17.59 23.97
CA ALA A 97 3.92 18.13 25.23
C ALA A 97 2.38 18.08 25.34
N ALA A 98 1.67 18.20 24.22
CA ALA A 98 0.20 18.25 24.20
C ALA A 98 -0.48 16.93 23.78
N LYS A 99 0.27 15.94 23.27
CA LYS A 99 -0.29 14.70 22.66
C LYS A 99 -1.43 14.97 21.67
N THR A 100 -1.41 16.14 21.03
CA THR A 100 -2.50 16.64 20.20
C THR A 100 -1.93 16.94 18.83
N TYR A 101 -2.49 16.31 17.80
CA TYR A 101 -2.16 16.62 16.42
C TYR A 101 -2.78 17.96 16.04
N SER A 102 -2.03 18.80 15.32
CA SER A 102 -2.61 19.99 14.70
C SER A 102 -3.78 19.58 13.80
N SER A 103 -4.92 20.29 13.90
CA SER A 103 -6.13 19.98 13.10
C SER A 103 -5.85 19.96 11.58
N GLY A 104 -4.83 20.70 11.12
CA GLY A 104 -4.36 20.66 9.74
C GLY A 104 -3.63 19.38 9.35
N ALA A 105 -2.81 18.82 10.25
CA ALA A 105 -2.07 17.57 10.00
C ALA A 105 -3.00 16.35 9.97
N THR A 106 -3.99 16.28 10.86
CA THR A 106 -5.01 15.22 10.88
C THR A 106 -5.89 15.26 9.63
N ALA A 107 -6.29 16.46 9.17
CA ALA A 107 -7.04 16.61 7.92
C ALA A 107 -6.22 16.16 6.70
N PHE A 108 -4.92 16.50 6.65
CA PHE A 108 -4.03 16.05 5.59
C PHE A 108 -3.84 14.54 5.59
N PHE A 109 -3.81 13.90 6.77
CA PHE A 109 -3.77 12.44 6.90
C PHE A 109 -5.04 11.76 6.39
N TYR A 110 -6.22 12.28 6.69
CA TYR A 110 -7.47 11.74 6.14
C TYR A 110 -7.54 11.89 4.62
N ILE A 111 -7.09 13.03 4.08
CA ILE A 111 -7.00 13.23 2.63
C ILE A 111 -5.98 12.28 2.00
N GLY A 112 -4.83 12.07 2.65
CA GLY A 112 -3.80 11.11 2.23
C GLY A 112 -4.34 9.68 2.16
N ASN A 113 -5.11 9.25 3.16
CA ASN A 113 -5.78 7.95 3.18
C ASN A 113 -6.89 7.83 2.13
N ALA A 114 -7.66 8.89 1.89
CA ALA A 114 -8.66 8.93 0.83
C ALA A 114 -8.00 8.77 -0.56
N LEU A 115 -6.95 9.54 -0.84
CA LEU A 115 -6.18 9.47 -2.08
C LEU A 115 -5.48 8.11 -2.25
N LEU A 116 -4.98 7.54 -1.16
CA LEU A 116 -4.45 6.18 -1.14
C LEU A 116 -5.54 5.17 -1.50
N GLY A 117 -6.76 5.28 -0.95
CA GLY A 117 -7.89 4.42 -1.30
C GLY A 117 -8.22 4.48 -2.79
N ILE A 118 -8.24 5.69 -3.37
CA ILE A 118 -8.43 5.90 -4.81
C ILE A 118 -7.30 5.23 -5.62
N GLY A 119 -6.06 5.48 -5.22
CA GLY A 119 -4.87 4.93 -5.90
C GLY A 119 -4.80 3.41 -5.81
N ALA A 120 -5.16 2.84 -4.65
CA ALA A 120 -5.25 1.40 -4.44
C ALA A 120 -6.33 0.78 -5.32
N GLY A 121 -7.51 1.40 -5.42
CA GLY A 121 -8.61 0.90 -6.27
C GLY A 121 -8.19 0.78 -7.73
N LEU A 122 -7.50 1.82 -8.23
CA LEU A 122 -6.94 1.86 -9.57
C LEU A 122 -5.80 0.85 -9.77
N LEU A 123 -4.87 0.75 -8.82
CA LEU A 123 -3.71 -0.15 -8.87
C LEU A 123 -4.14 -1.62 -8.88
N TRP A 124 -5.03 -2.01 -7.97
CA TRP A 124 -5.51 -3.40 -7.87
C TRP A 124 -6.36 -3.79 -9.08
N THR A 125 -7.16 -2.86 -9.61
CA THR A 125 -7.92 -3.11 -10.84
C THR A 125 -7.00 -3.24 -12.05
N ALA A 126 -5.97 -2.39 -12.17
CA ALA A 126 -4.97 -2.49 -13.22
C ALA A 126 -4.20 -3.82 -13.13
N GLN A 127 -3.78 -4.22 -11.93
CA GLN A 127 -3.13 -5.51 -11.68
C GLN A 127 -4.04 -6.68 -12.09
N GLY A 128 -5.32 -6.65 -11.72
CA GLY A 128 -6.30 -7.66 -12.11
C GLY A 128 -6.44 -7.77 -13.63
N GLN A 129 -6.55 -6.64 -14.33
CA GLN A 129 -6.60 -6.61 -15.79
C GLN A 129 -5.30 -7.15 -16.42
N MET A 130 -4.12 -6.81 -15.89
CA MET A 130 -2.85 -7.34 -16.39
C MET A 130 -2.74 -8.86 -16.18
N CYS A 131 -3.14 -9.38 -15.03
CA CYS A 131 -3.16 -10.82 -14.78
C CYS A 131 -4.12 -11.55 -15.71
N MET A 132 -5.18 -10.90 -16.18
CA MET A 132 -6.11 -11.46 -17.16
C MET A 132 -5.63 -11.35 -18.61
N ALA A 133 -4.89 -10.29 -18.97
CA ALA A 133 -4.55 -9.95 -20.35
C ALA A 133 -3.19 -10.49 -20.85
N TYR A 134 -2.19 -10.64 -19.99
CA TYR A 134 -0.82 -10.96 -20.42
C TYR A 134 -0.49 -12.45 -20.63
N PRO A 135 -1.06 -13.42 -19.89
CA PRO A 135 -0.61 -14.81 -19.99
C PRO A 135 -1.52 -15.72 -20.84
N THR A 136 -0.90 -16.70 -21.51
CA THR A 136 -1.60 -17.88 -22.07
C THR A 136 -2.25 -18.69 -20.93
N SER A 137 -3.39 -19.31 -21.19
CA SER A 137 -4.21 -20.04 -20.20
C SER A 137 -3.43 -21.03 -19.34
N GLU A 138 -2.35 -21.61 -19.87
CA GLU A 138 -1.47 -22.56 -19.16
C GLU A 138 -0.51 -21.92 -18.13
N THR A 139 -0.16 -20.63 -18.26
CA THR A 139 0.87 -19.98 -17.41
C THR A 139 0.34 -18.87 -16.51
N LYS A 140 -0.96 -18.57 -16.61
CA LYS A 140 -1.65 -17.50 -15.88
C LYS A 140 -1.50 -17.61 -14.35
N GLY A 141 -1.64 -18.82 -13.81
CA GLY A 141 -1.49 -19.08 -12.38
C GLY A 141 -0.08 -18.83 -11.87
N ALA A 142 0.96 -19.15 -12.66
CA ALA A 142 2.35 -18.97 -12.27
C ALA A 142 2.74 -17.49 -12.19
N TYR A 143 2.33 -16.65 -13.14
CA TYR A 143 2.58 -15.21 -13.06
C TYR A 143 1.84 -14.54 -11.90
N PHE A 144 0.62 -15.00 -11.63
CA PHE A 144 -0.14 -14.54 -10.47
C PHE A 144 0.52 -14.94 -9.16
N SER A 145 1.03 -16.17 -9.05
CA SER A 145 1.72 -16.63 -7.85
C SER A 145 3.05 -15.89 -7.63
N TYR A 146 3.85 -15.63 -8.67
CA TYR A 146 5.07 -14.83 -8.54
C TYR A 146 4.78 -13.42 -8.00
N PHE A 147 3.73 -12.76 -8.49
CA PHE A 147 3.32 -11.45 -7.99
C PHE A 147 2.98 -11.50 -6.50
N TRP A 148 2.16 -12.47 -6.08
CA TRP A 148 1.74 -12.60 -4.69
C TRP A 148 2.85 -13.04 -3.74
N ILE A 149 3.78 -13.88 -4.19
CA ILE A 149 4.97 -14.24 -3.42
C ILE A 149 5.81 -13.00 -3.16
N ILE A 150 6.10 -12.21 -4.20
CA ILE A 150 6.87 -10.97 -4.07
C ILE A 150 6.13 -9.97 -3.17
N PHE A 151 4.83 -9.79 -3.34
CA PHE A 151 4.02 -8.92 -2.48
C PHE A 151 4.08 -9.32 -1.00
N ASN A 152 3.93 -10.61 -0.68
CA ASN A 152 3.98 -11.10 0.70
C ASN A 152 5.39 -11.02 1.31
N LEU A 153 6.46 -11.10 0.51
CA LEU A 153 7.80 -10.83 0.99
C LEU A 153 7.92 -9.40 1.56
N GLY A 154 7.16 -8.44 1.03
CA GLY A 154 7.12 -7.06 1.57
C GLY A 154 6.53 -7.02 2.98
N ALA A 155 5.43 -7.74 3.22
CA ALA A 155 4.84 -7.87 4.54
C ALA A 155 5.79 -8.60 5.52
N CYS A 156 6.51 -9.63 5.04
CA CYS A 156 7.50 -10.35 5.83
C CYS A 156 8.64 -9.42 6.30
N LEU A 157 9.16 -8.56 5.42
CA LEU A 157 10.16 -7.55 5.79
C LEU A 157 9.62 -6.51 6.77
N GLY A 158 8.34 -6.12 6.65
CA GLY A 158 7.68 -5.28 7.64
C GLY A 158 7.66 -5.91 9.04
N GLY A 159 7.30 -7.20 9.12
CA GLY A 159 7.35 -7.96 10.36
C GLY A 159 8.76 -8.09 10.94
N PHE A 160 9.78 -8.31 10.10
CA PHE A 160 11.18 -8.29 10.54
C PHE A 160 11.61 -6.93 11.08
N MET A 161 11.13 -5.84 10.48
CA MET A 161 11.43 -4.49 10.96
C MET A 161 10.78 -4.21 12.31
N THR A 162 9.51 -4.58 12.51
CA THR A 162 8.83 -4.51 13.82
C THR A 162 9.55 -5.37 14.87
N PHE A 163 9.99 -6.57 14.49
CA PHE A 163 10.78 -7.42 15.39
C PHE A 163 12.10 -6.74 15.77
N GLY A 164 12.83 -6.17 14.80
CA GLY A 164 14.09 -5.48 15.05
C GLY A 164 13.94 -4.26 15.97
N THR A 165 12.88 -3.46 15.80
CA THR A 165 12.62 -2.31 16.68
C THR A 165 12.21 -2.72 18.10
N ASN A 166 11.60 -3.90 18.27
CA ASN A 166 11.23 -4.44 19.57
C ASN A 166 12.31 -5.32 20.21
N TYR A 167 13.37 -5.70 19.48
CA TYR A 167 14.35 -6.70 19.92
C TYR A 167 15.16 -6.27 21.15
N ASN A 168 15.37 -4.96 21.37
CA ASN A 168 16.09 -4.43 22.53
C ASN A 168 15.18 -4.02 23.69
N THR A 169 13.86 -4.16 23.59
CA THR A 169 12.93 -3.79 24.67
C THR A 169 12.92 -4.88 25.74
N THR A 170 13.89 -4.81 26.65
CA THR A 170 13.96 -5.68 27.84
C THR A 170 13.09 -5.06 28.94
N GLY A 171 11.78 -5.27 28.85
CA GLY A 171 10.81 -4.79 29.83
C GLY A 171 9.45 -5.38 29.54
N ASN A 172 8.71 -5.73 30.60
CA ASN A 172 7.42 -6.43 30.60
C ASN A 172 6.26 -5.61 30.01
N THR A 173 6.48 -5.04 28.84
CA THR A 173 5.50 -4.32 28.02
C THR A 173 5.99 -4.55 26.61
N ALA A 174 5.54 -5.64 25.99
CA ALA A 174 5.40 -5.62 24.54
C ALA A 174 4.60 -4.34 24.27
N SER A 175 5.21 -3.36 23.58
CA SER A 175 4.50 -2.16 23.19
C SER A 175 3.41 -2.58 22.24
N THR A 176 2.26 -3.00 22.78
CA THR A 176 0.96 -2.82 22.17
C THR A 176 0.78 -1.33 22.02
N THR A 177 1.37 -0.77 20.96
CA THR A 177 0.73 0.27 20.16
C THR A 177 -0.57 -0.32 19.61
N THR A 178 -1.52 -0.52 20.52
CA THR A 178 -2.95 -0.36 20.26
C THR A 178 -3.18 1.10 19.98
#